data_AF-A0A858RH12-F1
#
_entry.id   AF-A0A858RH12-F1
#
_cell.length_a   1.000
_cell.length_b   1.000
_cell.length_c   1.000
_cell.angle_alpha   90.00
_cell.angle_beta   90.00
_cell.angle_gamma   90.00
#
_symmetry.space_group_name_H-M   'P 1'
#
loop_
_entity.id
_entity.type
_entity.pdbx_description
1 polymer ?
#
loop_
_entity_poly.entity_id
_entity_poly.type
_entity_poly.pdbx_seq_one_letter_code
_entity_poly.pdbx_strand_id
1 'polypeptide(L)'
;MSTYREHPINRDLTAEDKIDLFRQMVRIRRFELEGLRCYTGGKMGGFFVPDIGQESIPVGVRSIMGPEDHTICGWRGIGHAIAAGMSMDACMAEHYGKATGCCKGKGGAMSLFDPEHRFWGAYGLAAAHTPIAAGGGRRGA
;
A
#
# COMPACT_ATOMS: atom_id res chain seq x y z
N MET A 1 5.15 19.46 25.63
CA MET A 1 5.17 18.53 24.47
C MET A 1 4.28 19.13 23.40
N SER A 2 4.84 19.56 22.27
CA SER A 2 4.02 19.98 21.12
C SER A 2 3.19 18.78 20.67
N THR A 3 1.87 18.94 20.60
CA THR A 3 0.98 17.86 20.16
C THR A 3 0.99 17.85 18.64
N TYR A 4 1.12 16.67 18.00
CA TYR A 4 1.08 16.57 16.53
C TYR A 4 -0.19 17.17 15.91
N ARG A 5 -1.27 17.28 16.70
CA ARG A 5 -2.54 17.94 16.34
C ARG A 5 -2.37 19.42 15.96
N GLU A 6 -1.44 20.12 16.60
CA GLU A 6 -1.23 21.56 16.39
C GLU A 6 -0.30 21.86 15.21
N HIS A 7 0.33 20.83 14.61
CA HIS A 7 1.17 21.01 13.44
C HIS A 7 0.33 21.57 12.28
N PRO A 8 0.82 22.59 11.52
CA PRO A 8 0.03 23.24 10.47
C PRO A 8 -0.65 22.26 9.51
N ILE A 9 0.10 21.27 9.02
CA ILE A 9 -0.40 20.23 8.11
C ILE A 9 -1.61 19.45 8.65
N ASN A 10 -1.74 19.30 9.98
CA ASN A 10 -2.83 18.56 10.62
C ASN A 10 -3.96 19.49 11.07
N ARG A 11 -3.64 20.74 11.39
CA ARG A 11 -4.61 21.77 11.76
C ARG A 11 -5.47 22.15 10.55
N ASP A 12 -4.86 22.23 9.38
CA ASP A 12 -5.50 22.70 8.16
C ASP A 12 -6.41 21.62 7.52
N LEU A 13 -6.34 20.36 7.97
CA LEU A 13 -7.27 19.29 7.58
C LEU A 13 -8.70 19.53 8.10
N THR A 14 -9.67 19.41 7.21
CA THR A 14 -11.10 19.45 7.55
C THR A 14 -11.53 18.21 8.34
N ALA A 15 -12.78 18.20 8.82
CA ALA A 15 -13.33 17.01 9.47
C ALA A 15 -13.47 15.86 8.46
N GLU A 16 -13.88 16.19 7.24
CA GLU A 16 -14.04 15.29 6.11
C GLU A 16 -12.70 14.65 5.74
N ASP A 17 -11.63 15.43 5.61
CA ASP A 17 -10.29 14.90 5.32
C ASP A 17 -9.85 13.89 6.38
N LYS A 18 -10.06 14.20 7.67
CA LYS A 18 -9.69 13.32 8.78
C LYS A 18 -10.48 12.01 8.76
N ILE A 19 -11.78 12.09 8.46
CA ILE A 19 -12.64 10.92 8.32
C ILE A 19 -12.18 10.06 7.14
N ASP A 20 -11.81 10.68 6.02
CA ASP A 20 -11.37 9.98 4.83
C ASP A 20 -10.02 9.27 5.06
N LEU A 21 -9.03 9.95 5.65
CA LEU A 21 -7.76 9.34 6.06
C LEU A 21 -7.98 8.17 7.03
N PHE A 22 -8.85 8.35 8.03
CA PHE A 22 -9.19 7.28 8.96
C PHE A 22 -9.87 6.10 8.27
N ARG A 23 -10.79 6.37 7.33
CA ARG A 23 -11.46 5.34 6.56
C ARG A 23 -10.46 4.52 5.75
N GLN A 24 -9.46 5.15 5.12
CA GLN A 24 -8.41 4.43 4.39
C GLN A 24 -7.58 3.54 5.32
N MET A 25 -7.18 4.04 6.50
CA MET A 25 -6.44 3.22 7.47
C MET A 25 -7.26 2.01 7.93
N VAL A 26 -8.56 2.19 8.19
CA VAL A 26 -9.45 1.08 8.59
C VAL A 26 -9.62 0.07 7.45
N ARG A 27 -9.72 0.51 6.19
CA ARG A 27 -9.81 -0.39 5.03
C ARG A 27 -8.58 -1.28 4.92
N ILE A 28 -7.39 -0.71 5.03
CA ILE A 28 -6.12 -1.44 5.03
C ILE A 28 -6.11 -2.46 6.18
N ARG A 29 -6.36 -2.01 7.42
CA ARG A 29 -6.43 -2.91 8.59
C ARG A 29 -7.40 -4.07 8.38
N ARG A 30 -8.59 -3.81 7.85
CA ARG A 30 -9.62 -4.85 7.63
C ARG A 30 -9.18 -5.85 6.57
N PHE A 31 -8.61 -5.36 5.47
CA PHE A 31 -8.05 -6.22 4.43
C PHE A 31 -6.98 -7.15 5.00
N GLU A 32 -6.04 -6.60 5.76
CA GLU A 32 -4.91 -7.37 6.29
C GLU A 32 -5.31 -8.36 7.37
N LEU A 33 -6.26 -8.00 8.25
CA LEU A 33 -6.78 -8.93 9.25
C LEU A 33 -7.48 -10.13 8.59
N GLU A 34 -8.26 -9.90 7.53
CA GLU A 34 -8.88 -11.00 6.79
C GLU A 34 -7.87 -11.82 5.99
N GLY A 35 -6.90 -11.16 5.35
CA GLY A 35 -5.80 -11.84 4.68
C GLY A 35 -5.01 -12.71 5.65
N LEU A 36 -4.70 -12.22 6.85
CA LEU A 36 -4.01 -12.97 7.89
C LEU A 36 -4.83 -14.16 8.38
N ARG A 37 -6.16 -14.00 8.57
CA ARG A 37 -7.05 -15.11 8.92
C ARG A 37 -7.07 -16.19 7.84
N CYS A 38 -7.09 -15.79 6.57
CA CYS A 38 -7.04 -16.73 5.45
C CYS A 38 -5.68 -17.43 5.32
N TYR A 39 -4.57 -16.69 5.51
CA TYR A 39 -3.21 -17.20 5.49
C TYR A 39 -2.97 -18.22 6.61
N THR A 40 -3.29 -17.85 7.85
CA THR A 40 -3.17 -18.74 9.03
C THR A 40 -4.09 -19.95 8.94
N GLY A 41 -5.23 -19.83 8.25
CA GLY A 41 -6.12 -20.93 7.92
C GLY A 41 -5.66 -21.81 6.75
N GLY A 42 -4.44 -21.60 6.22
CA GLY A 42 -3.85 -22.43 5.15
C GLY A 42 -4.48 -22.22 3.76
N LYS A 43 -5.23 -21.13 3.55
CA LYS A 43 -5.92 -20.87 2.27
C LYS A 43 -5.04 -20.16 1.23
N MET A 44 -3.88 -19.66 1.63
CA MET A 44 -2.94 -18.93 0.80
C MET A 44 -1.57 -19.61 0.89
N GLY A 45 -0.88 -19.75 -0.25
CA GLY A 45 0.49 -20.25 -0.28
C GLY A 45 1.52 -19.12 -0.19
N GLY A 46 2.77 -19.47 0.09
CA GLY A 46 3.89 -18.50 0.12
C GLY A 46 3.91 -17.66 1.38
N PHE A 47 4.00 -16.34 1.22
CA PHE A 47 4.10 -15.38 2.32
C PHE A 47 2.89 -14.45 2.34
N PHE A 48 2.53 -13.95 3.52
CA PHE A 48 1.60 -12.84 3.70
C PHE A 48 2.19 -11.92 4.77
N VAL A 49 2.56 -10.69 4.39
CA VAL A 49 3.29 -9.78 5.28
C VAL A 49 2.47 -8.50 5.51
N PRO A 50 1.69 -8.43 6.59
CA PRO A 50 0.86 -7.28 6.88
C PRO A 50 1.66 -6.08 7.42
N ASP A 51 1.13 -4.88 7.23
CA ASP A 51 1.53 -3.61 7.82
C ASP A 51 0.67 -3.19 9.02
N ILE A 52 -0.05 -4.13 9.66
CA ILE A 52 -0.83 -3.91 10.88
C ILE A 52 -0.07 -3.06 11.91
N GLY A 53 -0.64 -1.89 12.21
CA GLY A 53 -0.07 -0.90 13.13
C GLY A 53 0.74 0.21 12.44
N GLN A 54 0.91 0.13 11.13
CA GLN A 54 1.62 1.09 10.29
C GLN A 54 0.74 1.69 9.20
N GLU A 55 -0.59 1.53 9.26
CA GLU A 55 -1.53 1.94 8.20
C GLU A 55 -1.51 3.45 7.93
N SER A 56 -1.12 4.24 8.94
CA SER A 56 -0.96 5.69 8.80
C SER A 56 0.16 6.07 7.85
N ILE A 57 1.17 5.21 7.65
CA ILE A 57 2.31 5.47 6.76
C ILE A 57 1.87 5.52 5.29
N PRO A 58 1.27 4.46 4.69
CA PRO A 58 0.85 4.51 3.30
C PRO A 58 -0.24 5.56 3.06
N VAL A 59 -1.17 5.72 4.01
CA VAL A 59 -2.25 6.72 3.88
C VAL A 59 -1.72 8.15 3.95
N GLY A 60 -0.84 8.44 4.91
CA GLY A 60 -0.25 9.77 5.08
C GLY A 60 0.71 10.14 3.94
N VAL A 61 1.51 9.19 3.44
CA VAL A 61 2.34 9.40 2.26
C VAL A 61 1.46 9.70 1.05
N ARG A 62 0.42 8.90 0.81
CA ARG A 62 -0.46 9.10 -0.34
C ARG A 62 -1.24 10.41 -0.26
N SER A 63 -1.62 10.89 0.92
CA SER A 63 -2.39 12.13 1.06
C SER A 63 -1.62 13.39 0.70
N ILE A 64 -0.29 13.34 0.65
CA ILE A 64 0.57 14.47 0.29
C ILE A 64 1.21 14.34 -1.09
N MET A 65 0.96 13.23 -1.79
CA MET A 65 1.44 13.00 -3.15
C MET A 65 0.65 13.81 -4.17
N GLY A 66 1.35 14.34 -5.18
CA GLY A 66 0.74 14.90 -6.37
C GLY A 66 0.15 13.84 -7.30
N PRO A 67 -0.68 14.24 -8.27
CA PRO A 67 -1.36 13.31 -9.19
C PRO A 67 -0.39 12.50 -10.06
N GLU A 68 0.80 13.05 -10.34
CA GLU A 68 1.83 12.41 -11.18
C GLU A 68 2.91 11.68 -10.37
N ASP A 69 2.81 11.70 -9.03
CA ASP A 69 3.81 11.05 -8.19
C ASP A 69 3.71 9.53 -8.27
N HIS A 70 4.86 8.89 -8.21
CA HIS A 70 5.01 7.45 -8.28
C HIS A 70 5.36 6.86 -6.92
N THR A 71 4.81 5.69 -6.60
CA THR A 71 5.14 4.95 -5.36
C THR A 71 5.85 3.64 -5.67
N ILE A 72 6.87 3.34 -4.89
CA ILE A 72 7.56 2.06 -4.87
C ILE A 72 7.89 1.74 -3.40
N CYS A 73 7.79 0.49 -3.00
CA CYS A 73 7.94 0.11 -1.58
C CYS A 73 8.66 -1.23 -1.40
N GLY A 74 9.04 -1.51 -0.15
CA GLY A 74 9.57 -2.80 0.26
C GLY A 74 8.49 -3.88 0.36
N TRP A 75 8.81 -4.96 1.06
CA TRP A 75 7.97 -6.16 1.15
C TRP A 75 6.66 -5.98 1.92
N ARG A 76 6.52 -4.91 2.72
CA ARG A 76 5.26 -4.50 3.39
C ARG A 76 4.45 -3.55 2.49
N GLY A 77 4.07 -4.03 1.31
CA GLY A 77 3.48 -3.19 0.28
C GLY A 77 1.95 -3.18 0.20
N ILE A 78 1.26 -3.97 1.03
CA ILE A 78 -0.20 -4.15 0.95
C ILE A 78 -0.94 -2.83 1.20
N GLY A 79 -0.65 -2.13 2.31
CA GLY A 79 -1.28 -0.85 2.57
C GLY A 79 -0.91 0.23 1.55
N HIS A 80 0.32 0.22 1.03
CA HIS A 80 0.72 1.12 -0.07
C HIS A 80 -0.06 0.86 -1.36
N ALA A 81 -0.28 -0.41 -1.72
CA ALA A 81 -1.10 -0.80 -2.87
C ALA A 81 -2.56 -0.33 -2.72
N ILE A 82 -3.17 -0.60 -1.57
CA ILE A 82 -4.57 -0.21 -1.28
C ILE A 82 -4.69 1.32 -1.23
N ALA A 83 -3.78 2.01 -0.55
CA ALA A 83 -3.74 3.48 -0.52
C ALA A 83 -3.55 4.06 -1.93
N ALA A 84 -2.81 3.37 -2.80
CA ALA A 84 -2.63 3.81 -4.18
C ALA A 84 -3.92 3.74 -5.03
N GLY A 85 -4.97 3.08 -4.54
CA GLY A 85 -6.25 2.93 -5.22
C GLY A 85 -6.50 1.55 -5.82
N MET A 86 -5.57 0.60 -5.63
CA MET A 86 -5.73 -0.75 -6.16
C MET A 86 -6.99 -1.42 -5.60
N SER A 87 -7.67 -2.18 -6.45
CA SER A 87 -8.83 -2.97 -6.04
C SER A 87 -8.44 -4.01 -5.00
N MET A 88 -9.10 -3.99 -3.84
CA MET A 88 -8.92 -5.01 -2.80
C MET A 88 -9.24 -6.41 -3.33
N ASP A 89 -10.21 -6.55 -4.23
CA ASP A 89 -10.54 -7.85 -4.82
C ASP A 89 -9.38 -8.38 -5.68
N ALA A 90 -8.75 -7.50 -6.47
CA ALA A 90 -7.58 -7.86 -7.28
C ALA A 90 -6.36 -8.17 -6.40
N CYS A 91 -6.10 -7.38 -5.36
CA CYS A 91 -5.04 -7.66 -4.39
C CYS A 91 -5.27 -9.00 -3.69
N MET A 92 -6.48 -9.26 -3.20
CA MET A 92 -6.82 -10.52 -2.55
C MET A 92 -6.70 -11.69 -3.51
N ALA A 93 -7.19 -11.56 -4.74
CA ALA A 93 -7.03 -12.57 -5.78
C ALA A 93 -5.55 -12.89 -6.06
N GLU A 94 -4.68 -11.89 -6.06
CA GLU A 94 -3.23 -12.08 -6.21
C GLU A 94 -2.64 -12.89 -5.03
N HIS A 95 -3.01 -12.59 -3.79
CA HIS A 95 -2.58 -13.36 -2.61
C HIS A 95 -3.06 -14.82 -2.65
N TYR A 96 -4.20 -15.08 -3.28
CA TYR A 96 -4.72 -16.43 -3.52
C TYR A 96 -4.11 -17.13 -4.74
N GLY A 97 -3.21 -16.49 -5.49
CA GLY A 97 -2.63 -17.04 -6.72
C GLY A 97 -3.66 -17.20 -7.85
N LYS A 98 -4.72 -16.38 -7.86
CA LYS A 98 -5.78 -16.45 -8.88
C LYS A 98 -5.41 -15.67 -10.14
N ALA A 99 -5.91 -16.12 -11.28
CA ALA A 99 -5.72 -15.44 -12.58
C ALA A 99 -6.30 -14.01 -12.62
N THR A 100 -7.27 -13.71 -11.76
CA THR A 100 -7.88 -12.37 -11.60
C THR A 100 -7.09 -11.44 -10.68
N GLY A 101 -5.94 -11.88 -10.17
CA GLY A 101 -5.02 -11.03 -9.41
C GLY A 101 -4.37 -9.95 -10.28
N CYS A 102 -3.89 -8.87 -9.67
CA CYS A 102 -3.25 -7.75 -10.38
C CYS A 102 -2.03 -8.18 -11.22
N CYS A 103 -1.38 -9.28 -10.87
CA CYS A 103 -0.27 -9.88 -11.60
C CYS A 103 -0.58 -11.31 -12.07
N LYS A 104 -1.88 -11.64 -12.22
CA LYS A 104 -2.40 -12.94 -12.67
C LYS A 104 -1.98 -14.11 -11.76
N GLY A 105 -1.82 -13.85 -10.46
CA GLY A 105 -1.48 -14.84 -9.45
C GLY A 105 0.00 -15.27 -9.43
N LYS A 106 0.87 -14.53 -10.11
CA LYS A 106 2.30 -14.84 -10.25
C LYS A 106 3.20 -14.08 -9.28
N GLY A 107 2.72 -12.96 -8.75
CA GLY A 107 3.48 -12.11 -7.83
C GLY A 107 3.27 -12.51 -6.36
N GLY A 108 2.05 -12.89 -6.00
CA GLY A 108 1.70 -13.17 -4.60
C GLY A 108 1.86 -11.93 -3.71
N ALA A 109 2.09 -12.13 -2.40
CA ALA A 109 2.00 -11.03 -1.44
C ALA A 109 3.11 -9.99 -1.48
N MET A 110 4.29 -10.34 -1.99
CA MET A 110 5.45 -9.45 -2.02
C MET A 110 5.66 -8.81 -3.39
N SER A 111 4.68 -8.90 -4.30
CA SER A 111 4.80 -8.37 -5.67
C SER A 111 3.44 -7.93 -6.23
N LEU A 112 2.75 -7.05 -5.48
CA LEU A 112 1.65 -6.25 -6.02
C LEU A 112 2.25 -5.19 -6.95
N PHE A 113 1.61 -4.91 -8.08
CA PHE A 113 2.10 -3.96 -9.09
C PHE A 113 0.92 -3.38 -9.87
N ASP A 114 0.89 -2.06 -10.06
CA ASP A 114 -0.18 -1.37 -10.77
C ASP A 114 0.29 -0.04 -11.41
N PRO A 115 0.64 -0.05 -12.71
CA PRO A 115 1.03 1.15 -13.45
C PRO A 115 -0.07 2.20 -13.56
N GLU A 116 -1.35 1.80 -13.60
CA GLU A 116 -2.49 2.71 -13.73
C GLU A 116 -2.56 3.63 -12.50
N HIS A 117 -2.30 3.06 -11.33
CA HIS A 117 -2.24 3.78 -10.06
C HIS A 117 -0.83 4.32 -9.72
N ARG A 118 0.11 4.28 -10.68
CA ARG A 118 1.52 4.70 -10.52
C ARG A 118 2.23 3.99 -9.35
N PHE A 119 1.81 2.77 -9.04
CA PHE A 119 2.39 1.91 -8.02
C PHE A 119 3.31 0.87 -8.68
N TRP A 120 4.62 1.13 -8.62
CA TRP A 120 5.65 0.27 -9.21
C TRP A 120 6.05 -0.92 -8.33
N GLY A 121 5.26 -1.14 -7.30
CA GLY A 121 5.18 -2.41 -6.62
C GLY A 121 5.93 -2.53 -5.30
N ALA A 122 5.72 -3.70 -4.71
CA ALA A 122 6.39 -4.16 -3.50
C ALA A 122 7.58 -5.03 -3.89
N TYR A 123 8.73 -4.85 -3.23
CA TYR A 123 9.94 -5.60 -3.50
C TYR A 123 10.34 -6.46 -2.31
N GLY A 124 10.44 -7.77 -2.54
CA GLY A 124 10.84 -8.76 -1.53
C GLY A 124 12.32 -8.69 -1.11
N LEU A 125 13.20 -8.17 -1.99
CA LEU A 125 14.62 -8.01 -1.67
C LEU A 125 14.86 -6.68 -0.96
N ALA A 126 15.52 -6.75 0.20
CA ALA A 126 15.82 -5.58 1.02
C ALA A 126 16.58 -4.51 0.20
N ALA A 127 16.11 -3.27 0.28
CA ALA A 127 16.65 -2.10 -0.41
C ALA A 127 16.72 -2.15 -1.95
N ALA A 128 16.26 -3.22 -2.61
CA ALA A 128 16.31 -3.34 -4.07
C ALA A 128 15.43 -2.30 -4.78
N HIS A 129 14.37 -1.83 -4.13
CA HIS A 129 13.50 -0.77 -4.64
C HIS A 129 14.18 0.60 -4.68
N THR A 130 15.15 0.88 -3.80
CA THR A 130 15.77 2.20 -3.66
C THR A 130 16.48 2.71 -4.92
N PRO A 131 17.39 1.94 -5.56
CA PRO A 131 18.01 2.38 -6.80
C PRO A 131 17.00 2.51 -7.96
N ILE A 132 15.96 1.67 -7.98
CA ILE A 132 14.88 1.74 -8.97
C ILE A 132 14.09 3.03 -8.80
N ALA A 133 13.74 3.38 -7.56
CA ALA A 133 13.05 4.63 -7.22
C ALA A 133 13.86 5.85 -7.70
N ALA A 134 15.16 5.86 -7.41
CA ALA A 134 16.06 6.95 -7.80
C ALA A 134 16.19 7.10 -9.32
N GLY A 135 16.16 5.98 -10.07
CA GLY A 135 16.16 6.00 -11.54
C GLY A 135 14.82 6.44 -12.13
N GLY A 136 13.70 6.01 -11.55
CA GLY A 136 12.34 6.31 -12.01
C GLY A 136 12.01 7.80 -11.94
N GLY A 137 12.46 8.49 -10.89
CA GLY A 137 12.24 9.94 -10.71
C GLY A 137 12.95 10.85 -11.74
N ARG A 138 13.77 10.30 -12.65
CA ARG A 138 14.52 11.09 -13.65
C ARG A 138 13.83 11.25 -15.00
N ARG A 139 12.63 10.69 -15.20
CA ARG A 139 11.84 10.94 -16.41
C ARG A 139 10.99 12.20 -16.23
N GLY A 140 11.63 13.37 -16.36
CA GLY A 140 10.94 14.67 -16.28
C GLY A 140 11.79 15.87 -15.85
N ALA A 141 13.12 15.82 -15.96
CA ALA A 141 13.99 16.99 -15.87
C ALA A 141 14.45 17.41 -17.28
#